data_AF-A0A376THV5-F1
#
_entry.id   AF-A0A376THV5-F1
#
_cell.length_a   1.000
_cell.length_b   1.000
_cell.length_c   1.000
_cell.angle_alpha   90.00
_cell.angle_beta   90.00
_cell.angle_gamma   90.00
#
_symmetry.space_group_name_H-M   'P 1'
#
loop_
_entity.id
_entity.type
_entity.pdbx_description
1 polymer ?
#
loop_
_entity_poly.entity_id
_entity_poly.type
_entity_poly.pdbx_seq_one_letter_code
_entity_poly.pdbx_strand_id
1 'polypeptide(L)' 'MESKVVVPAQGKKITLQNGKLNVPENPIILTLKVMESV' A
#
# COMPACT_ATOMS: atom_id res chain seq x y z
N MET A 1 -11.21 11.82 -12.84
CA MET A 1 -9.78 11.44 -12.86
C MET A 1 -9.69 10.01 -12.39
N GLU A 2 -9.23 9.11 -13.24
CA GLU A 2 -8.99 7.72 -12.85
C GLU A 2 -7.67 7.63 -12.09
N SER A 3 -7.67 6.89 -10.98
CA SER A 3 -6.46 6.67 -10.20
C SER A 3 -5.56 5.69 -10.95
N LYS A 4 -4.34 6.11 -11.31
CA LYS A 4 -3.31 5.23 -11.90
C LYS A 4 -2.67 4.28 -10.87
N VAL A 5 -3.16 4.29 -9.63
CA VAL A 5 -2.65 3.44 -8.54
C VAL A 5 -3.25 2.05 -8.69
N VAL A 6 -2.42 1.09 -9.07
CA VAL A 6 -2.79 -0.33 -9.09
C VAL A 6 -2.60 -0.91 -7.69
N VAL A 7 -3.69 -1.37 -7.09
CA VAL A 7 -3.62 -2.15 -5.84
C VAL A 7 -3.30 -3.60 -6.20
N PRO A 8 -2.33 -4.25 -5.54
CA PRO A 8 -2.03 -5.65 -5.79
C PRO A 8 -3.26 -6.56 -5.58
N ALA A 9 -3.41 -7.58 -6.42
CA ALA A 9 -4.48 -8.57 -6.28
C ALA A 9 -4.33 -9.45 -5.02
N GLN A 10 -3.12 -9.53 -4.47
CA GLN A 10 -2.79 -10.28 -3.27
C GLN A 10 -2.17 -9.37 -2.21
N GLY A 11 -2.31 -9.77 -0.95
CA GLY A 11 -1.89 -8.98 0.19
C GLY A 11 -3.06 -8.36 0.93
N LYS A 12 -2.80 -7.92 2.16
CA LYS A 12 -3.78 -7.31 3.05
C LYS A 12 -3.30 -5.93 3.50
N LYS A 13 -4.25 -5.03 3.75
CA LYS A 13 -3.95 -3.70 4.27
C LYS A 13 -3.49 -3.80 5.71
N ILE A 14 -2.49 -3.00 6.05
CA ILE A 14 -2.18 -2.69 7.44
C ILE A 14 -3.34 -1.85 7.99
N THR A 15 -3.78 -2.14 9.21
CA THR A 15 -4.82 -1.37 9.89
C THR A 15 -4.29 -0.84 11.22
N LEU A 16 -4.87 0.26 11.72
CA LEU A 16 -4.56 0.83 13.03
C LEU A 16 -5.81 0.70 13.90
N GLN A 17 -5.69 0.04 15.03
CA GLN A 17 -6.78 -0.09 16.01
C GLN A 17 -6.21 0.12 17.41
N ASN A 18 -6.88 0.95 18.21
CA ASN A 18 -6.47 1.24 19.59
C ASN A 18 -4.99 1.69 19.71
N GLY A 19 -4.50 2.45 18.73
CA GLY A 19 -3.10 2.91 18.70
C GLY A 19 -2.06 1.85 18.33
N LYS A 20 -2.47 0.61 18.01
CA LYS A 20 -1.59 -0.48 17.58
C LYS A 20 -1.80 -0.83 16.11
N LEU A 21 -0.69 -0.95 15.39
CA LEU A 21 -0.70 -1.45 14.01
C LEU A 21 -0.95 -2.96 14.01
N ASN A 22 -1.99 -3.37 13.28
CA ASN A 22 -2.23 -4.75 12.89
C ASN A 22 -1.57 -4.97 11.53
N VAL A 23 -0.43 -5.63 11.54
CA VAL A 23 0.35 -5.96 10.34
C VAL A 23 0.06 -7.42 9.98
N PRO A 24 -0.58 -7.69 8.83
CA PRO A 24 -0.79 -9.06 8.36
C PRO A 24 0.54 -9.67 7.85
N GLU A 25 0.59 -10.99 7.68
CA GLU A 25 1.79 -11.69 7.14
C GLU A 25 2.16 -11.25 5.72
N ASN A 26 1.19 -10.79 4.95
CA ASN A 26 1.35 -10.33 3.57
C ASN A 26 0.88 -8.87 3.40
N PRO A 27 1.57 -7.88 3.98
CA PRO A 27 1.12 -6.50 3.93
C PRO A 27 1.29 -5.91 2.53
N ILE A 28 0.31 -5.12 2.10
CA ILE A 28 0.47 -4.25 0.93
C ILE A 28 1.25 -3.00 1.38
N ILE A 29 2.46 -2.83 0.85
CA ILE A 29 3.32 -1.67 1.10
C ILE A 29 3.35 -0.79 -0.15
N LEU A 30 2.94 0.47 -0.02
CA LEU A 30 3.06 1.46 -1.08
C LEU A 30 4.47 2.07 -1.06
N THR A 31 5.20 1.96 -2.16
CA THR A 31 6.46 2.70 -2.39
C THR A 31 6.25 3.76 -3.46
N LEU A 32 6.57 5.02 -3.16
CA LEU A 32 6.59 6.08 -4.16
C LEU A 32 7.87 5.93 -4.99
N LYS A 33 7.74 5.49 -6.25
CA LYS A 33 8.83 5.61 -7.23
C LYS A 33 8.64 6.92 -7.96
N VAL A 34 9.51 7.89 -7.69
CA VAL A 34 9.63 9.08 -8.55
C VAL A 34 10.15 8.58 -9.89
N MET A 35 9.29 8.59 -10.91
CA MET A 35 9.75 8.38 -12.28
C MET A 35 10.32 9.72 -12.73
N GLU A 36 11.64 9.80 -12.83
CA GLU A 36 12.28 10.93 -13.51
C GLU A 36 11.85 10.88 -14.98
N SER A 37 11.20 11.94 -15.45
CA SER A 37 10.97 12.13 -16.87
C SER A 37 12.32 12.29 -17.56
N VAL A 38 12.72 11.30 -18.33
CA VAL A 38 13.79 11.41 -19.34
C VAL A 38 13.22 11.94 -20.65
#